data_AF-A0A1I3WVX5-F1
#
_entry.id   AF-A0A1I3WVX5-F1
#
_cell.length_a   1.000
_cell.length_b   1.000
_cell.length_c   1.000
_cell.angle_alpha   90.00
_cell.angle_beta   90.00
_cell.angle_gamma   90.00
#
_symmetry.space_group_name_H-M   'P 1'
#
loop_
_entity.id
_entity.type
_entity.pdbx_description
1 polymer ?
#
loop_
_entity_poly.entity_id
_entity_poly.type
_entity_poly.pdbx_seq_one_letter_code
_entity_poly.pdbx_strand_id
1 'polypeptide(L)' 'MDDPHQPNTIITAAICQFFKDHAAGPISIEEAKMLGKEIIGALDSAGPQVTSASQRDDI' A
#
# COMPACT_ATOMS: atom_id res chain seq x y z
N MET A 1 18.32 -8.70 3.04
CA MET A 1 17.41 -9.77 2.60
C MET A 1 16.03 -9.15 2.65
N ASP A 2 15.70 -8.41 1.60
CA ASP A 2 14.39 -7.75 1.48
C ASP A 2 13.35 -8.83 1.22
N ASP A 3 12.41 -9.00 2.14
CA ASP A 3 11.32 -9.94 1.99
C ASP A 3 10.47 -9.47 0.79
N PRO A 4 10.39 -10.25 -0.31
CA PRO A 4 9.64 -9.86 -1.50
C PRO A 4 8.14 -9.68 -1.23
N HIS A 5 7.62 -10.17 -0.10
CA HIS A 5 6.24 -9.98 0.34
C HIS A 5 6.03 -8.78 1.26
N GLN A 6 7.10 -8.09 1.66
CA GLN A 6 7.01 -6.90 2.53
C GLN A 6 6.04 -5.84 1.98
N PRO A 7 6.01 -5.50 0.67
CA PRO A 7 5.04 -4.56 0.14
C PRO A 7 3.59 -5.04 0.30
N ASN A 8 3.34 -6.32 0.08
CA ASN A 8 2.00 -6.90 0.25
C ASN A 8 1.56 -6.81 1.71
N THR A 9 2.45 -7.13 2.65
CA THR A 9 2.16 -7.01 4.09
C THR A 9 1.85 -5.58 4.49
N ILE A 10 2.59 -4.60 3.96
CA ILE A 10 2.37 -3.17 4.22
C ILE A 10 1.01 -2.72 3.67
N ILE A 11 0.69 -3.06 2.42
CA ILE A 11 -0.58 -2.72 1.78
C ILE A 11 -1.75 -3.35 2.56
N THR A 12 -1.65 -4.64 2.89
CA THR A 12 -2.69 -5.34 3.66
C THR A 12 -2.89 -4.71 5.03
N ALA A 13 -1.82 -4.36 5.74
CA ALA A 13 -1.91 -3.70 7.04
C ALA A 13 -2.61 -2.33 6.95
N ALA A 14 -2.25 -1.51 5.95
CA ALA A 14 -2.87 -0.21 5.72
C ALA A 14 -4.38 -0.34 5.42
N ILE A 15 -4.77 -1.28 4.56
CA ILE A 15 -6.18 -1.56 4.27
C ILE A 15 -6.91 -2.01 5.54
N CYS A 16 -6.38 -2.99 6.28
CA CYS A 16 -7.01 -3.47 7.50
C CYS A 16 -7.16 -2.36 8.56
N GLN A 17 -6.18 -1.47 8.67
CA GLN A 17 -6.24 -0.33 9.58
C GLN A 17 -7.31 0.68 9.17
N PHE A 18 -7.36 1.04 7.89
CA PHE A 18 -8.36 1.97 7.35
C PHE A 18 -9.80 1.49 7.58
N PHE A 19 -10.03 0.19 7.40
CA PHE A 19 -11.36 -0.41 7.57
C PHE A 19 -11.70 -0.81 9.01
N LYS A 20 -10.77 -0.69 9.97
CA LYS A 20 -10.97 -1.16 11.36
C LYS A 20 -12.18 -0.52 12.04
N ASP A 21 -12.38 0.77 11.81
CA ASP A 21 -13.48 1.56 12.39
C ASP A 21 -14.51 1.96 11.33
N HIS A 22 -14.45 1.36 10.13
CA HIS A 22 -15.34 1.69 9.02
C HIS A 22 -16.64 0.89 9.08
N ALA A 23 -17.77 1.56 8.83
CA ALA A 23 -19.06 0.88 8.76
C ALA A 23 -19.11 -0.02 7.52
N ALA A 24 -19.58 -1.26 7.69
CA ALA A 24 -19.61 -2.23 6.59
C ALA A 24 -20.31 -1.66 5.34
N GLY A 25 -19.57 -1.50 4.24
CA GLY A 25 -20.08 -0.94 2.99
C GLY A 25 -18.96 -0.43 2.06
N PRO A 26 -19.31 -0.04 0.82
CA PRO A 26 -18.36 0.56 -0.10
C PRO A 26 -17.92 1.95 0.41
N ILE A 27 -16.65 2.26 0.21
CA ILE A 27 -16.08 3.58 0.51
C ILE A 27 -16.34 4.56 -0.64
N SER A 28 -16.46 5.84 -0.32
CA SER A 28 -16.51 6.93 -1.29
C SER A 28 -15.17 7.12 -2.02
N ILE A 29 -15.20 7.90 -3.10
CA ILE A 29 -14.00 8.25 -3.88
C ILE A 29 -12.99 9.02 -3.00
N GLU A 30 -13.47 9.89 -2.12
CA GLU A 30 -12.67 10.68 -1.19
C GLU A 30 -11.96 9.80 -0.15
N GLU A 31 -12.69 8.82 0.40
CA GLU A 31 -12.13 7.80 1.29
C GLU A 31 -11.09 6.93 0.57
N ALA A 32 -11.39 6.50 -0.67
CA ALA A 32 -10.44 5.74 -1.48
C ALA A 32 -9.15 6.53 -1.78
N LYS A 33 -9.26 7.84 -2.03
CA LYS A 33 -8.07 8.71 -2.19
C LYS A 33 -7.26 8.82 -0.90
N MET A 34 -7.91 8.80 0.26
CA MET A 34 -7.25 8.83 1.56
C MET A 34 -6.49 7.52 1.82
N LEU A 35 -7.15 6.38 1.61
CA LEU A 35 -6.52 5.06 1.68
C LEU A 35 -5.30 4.95 0.76
N GLY A 36 -5.43 5.42 -0.49
CA GLY A 36 -4.30 5.43 -1.44
C GLY A 36 -3.10 6.23 -0.94
N LYS A 37 -3.34 7.38 -0.29
CA LYS A 37 -2.26 8.18 0.32
C LYS A 37 -1.60 7.47 1.50
N GLU A 38 -2.37 6.80 2.36
CA GLU A 38 -1.83 6.04 3.48
C GLU A 38 -0.97 4.86 3.00
N ILE A 39 -1.41 4.16 1.96
CA ILE A 39 -0.64 3.08 1.34
C ILE A 39 0.69 3.60 0.78
N ILE A 40 0.66 4.69 0.01
CA ILE A 40 1.88 5.30 -0.55
C ILE A 40 2.83 5.74 0.57
N GLY A 41 2.32 6.42 1.61
CA GLY A 41 3.15 6.87 2.73
C GLY A 41 3.75 5.71 3.54
N ALA A 42 3.01 4.61 3.70
CA ALA A 42 3.50 3.41 4.36
C ALA A 42 4.57 2.68 3.53
N LEU A 43 4.41 2.64 2.21
CA LEU A 43 5.40 2.08 1.28
C LEU A 43 6.68 2.94 1.26
N ASP A 44 6.55 4.26 1.17
CA ASP A 44 7.69 5.18 1.20
C ASP A 44 8.47 5.08 2.53
N SER A 45 7.75 4.97 3.66
CA SER A 45 8.36 4.86 5.00
C SER A 45 9.07 3.53 5.24
N ALA A 46 8.61 2.46 4.59
CA ALA A 46 9.22 1.13 4.74
C ALA A 46 10.52 0.97 3.94
N GLY A 47 10.82 1.90 3.03
CA GLY A 47 12.02 1.86 2.20
C GLY A 47 12.07 0.87 1.01
N PRO A 48 11.07 0.00 0.69
CA PRO A 48 11.09 -0.67 -0.60
C PRO A 48 10.86 0.40 -1.66
N GLN A 49 11.91 0.72 -2.42
CA GLN A 49 11.76 1.52 -3.62
C GLN A 49 10.73 0.83 -4.50
N VAL A 50 9.54 1.42 -4.63
CA VAL A 50 8.52 0.99 -5.58
C VAL A 50 9.06 1.34 -6.97
N THR A 51 10.03 0.56 -7.45
CA THR A 51 10.55 0.66 -8.81
C THR A 51 9.46 0.15 -9.73
N SER A 52 9.13 0.92 -10.76
CA SER A 52 8.23 0.46 -11.81
C SER A 52 8.73 -0.89 -12.34
N ALA A 53 7.82 -1.83 -12.59
CA ALA A 53 8.16 -3.18 -13.08
C ALA A 53 8.98 -3.14 -14.38
N SER A 54 8.96 -2.02 -15.10
CA SER A 54 9.73 -1.77 -16.33
C SER A 54 11.25 -1.68 -16.13
N GLN A 55 11.78 -1.61 -14.91
CA GLN A 55 13.22 -1.52 -14.65
C GLN A 55 13.89 -2.88 -14.40
N ARG A 56 13.16 -3.99 -14.50
CA ARG A 56 13.65 -5.34 -14.17
C ARG A 56 14.18 -6.16 -15.36
N ASP A 57 14.15 -5.62 -16.57
CA ASP A 57 14.52 -6.32 -17.82
C ASP A 57 15.85 -5.84 -18.45
N ASP A 58 16.79 -5.33 -17.66
CA ASP A 58 18.14 -4.92 -18.13
C ASP A 58 19.28 -5.55 -17.31
N ILE A 59 19.26 -6.88 -17.11
CA ILE A 59 20.43 -7.68 -16.67
C ILE A 59 20.59 -8.90 -17.57
#